data_AF-A0A836XDN4-F1
#
_entry.id   AF-A0A836XDN4-F1
#
_cell.length_a   1.000
_cell.length_b   1.000
_cell.length_c   1.000
_cell.angle_alpha   90.00
_cell.angle_beta   90.00
_cell.angle_gamma   90.00
#
_symmetry.space_group_name_H-M   'P 1'
#
loop_
_entity.id
_entity.type
_entity.pdbx_description
1 polymer ?
#
loop_
_entity_poly.entity_id
_entity_poly.type
_entity_poly.pdbx_seq_one_letter_code
_entity_poly.pdbx_strand_id
1 'polypeptide(L)'
;SYALLTMMMAQVCNLQVGDFIHTLGDAHIYTNHFEQTELQLSRDCKKLPTMKINPEVKSIFDFTIDDFELVDYEPHPHIKGEVAV
;
A
#
# COMPACT_ATOMS: atom_id res chain seq x y z
N SER A 1 1.52 1.51 -3.23
CA SER A 1 1.89 2.07 -4.55
C SER A 1 1.05 1.45 -5.66
N TYR A 2 1.39 0.27 -6.20
CA TYR A 2 0.68 -0.29 -7.37
C TYR A 2 -0.81 -0.60 -7.17
N ALA A 3 -1.24 -1.07 -6.00
CA ALA A 3 -2.67 -1.23 -5.73
C ALA A 3 -3.44 0.10 -5.85
N LEU A 4 -2.87 1.21 -5.37
CA LEU A 4 -3.48 2.53 -5.51
C LEU A 4 -3.50 2.99 -6.97
N LEU A 5 -2.42 2.76 -7.71
CA LEU A 5 -2.38 3.04 -9.15
C LEU A 5 -3.46 2.24 -9.89
N THR A 6 -3.67 0.97 -9.55
CA THR A 6 -4.76 0.15 -10.10
C THR A 6 -6.13 0.79 -9.83
N MET A 7 -6.37 1.30 -8.61
CA MET A 7 -7.61 2.00 -8.27
C MET A 7 -7.79 3.30 -9.07
N MET A 8 -6.73 4.11 -9.19
CA MET A 8 -6.75 5.36 -9.96
C MET A 8 -7.04 5.09 -11.45
N MET A 9 -6.35 4.11 -12.04
CA MET A 9 -6.56 3.69 -13.43
C MET A 9 -7.98 3.18 -13.67
N ALA A 10 -8.49 2.35 -12.75
CA ALA A 10 -9.87 1.87 -12.84
C ALA A 10 -10.86 3.05 -12.86
N GLN A 11 -10.71 4.03 -11.96
CA GLN A 11 -11.58 5.20 -11.92
C GLN A 11 -11.56 6.01 -13.23
N VAL A 12 -10.37 6.42 -13.71
CA VAL A 12 -10.27 7.31 -14.89
C VAL A 12 -10.61 6.60 -16.20
N CYS A 13 -10.53 5.26 -16.23
CA CYS A 13 -10.97 4.45 -17.36
C CYS A 13 -12.43 3.97 -17.25
N ASN A 14 -13.18 4.40 -16.22
CA ASN A 14 -14.56 3.96 -15.96
C ASN A 14 -14.71 2.43 -15.84
N LEU A 15 -13.79 1.81 -15.09
CA LEU A 15 -13.74 0.38 -14.78
C LEU A 15 -13.95 0.14 -13.28
N GLN A 16 -14.20 -1.12 -12.92
CA GLN A 16 -14.17 -1.58 -11.55
C GLN A 16 -12.78 -2.12 -11.19
N VAL A 17 -12.43 -2.05 -9.89
CA VAL A 17 -11.16 -2.61 -9.39
C VAL A 17 -11.24 -4.13 -9.41
N GLY A 18 -10.23 -4.77 -10.00
CA GLY A 18 -10.03 -6.22 -9.97
C GLY A 18 -8.95 -6.61 -8.97
N ASP A 19 -8.26 -7.71 -9.25
CA ASP A 19 -7.17 -8.19 -8.41
C ASP A 19 -5.85 -7.45 -8.66
N PHE A 20 -5.10 -7.20 -7.59
CA PHE A 20 -3.70 -6.78 -7.69
C PHE A 20 -2.79 -8.01 -7.53
N ILE A 21 -2.08 -8.38 -8.60
CA ILE A 21 -1.16 -9.51 -8.62
C ILE A 21 0.28 -8.99 -8.56
N HIS A 22 1.02 -9.39 -7.53
CA HIS A 22 2.43 -9.01 -7.35
C HIS A 22 3.33 -10.24 -7.47
N THR A 23 4.17 -10.26 -8.49
CA THR A 23 5.16 -11.32 -8.73
C THR A 23 6.55 -10.81 -8.36
N LEU A 24 7.27 -11.60 -7.57
CA LEU A 24 8.66 -11.31 -7.19
C LEU A 24 9.61 -12.26 -7.93
N GLY A 25 10.77 -11.74 -8.34
CA GLY A 25 11.88 -12.53 -8.88
C GLY A 25 12.79 -12.98 -7.74
N ASP A 26 13.82 -12.18 -7.47
CA ASP A 26 14.64 -12.34 -6.27
C ASP A 26 13.96 -11.64 -5.08
N ALA A 27 13.41 -12.45 -4.17
CA ALA A 27 12.87 -11.99 -2.90
C ALA A 27 13.85 -12.34 -1.78
N HIS A 28 14.39 -11.31 -1.13
CA HIS A 28 15.40 -11.46 -0.07
C HIS A 28 15.16 -10.49 1.09
N ILE A 29 15.83 -10.75 2.20
CA ILE A 29 15.83 -9.92 3.42
C ILE A 29 17.27 -9.50 3.69
N TYR A 30 17.50 -8.20 3.91
CA TYR A 30 18.80 -7.71 4.34
C TYR A 30 19.11 -8.15 5.76
N THR A 31 20.36 -8.51 6.03
CA THR A 31 20.78 -9.04 7.35
C THR A 31 20.57 -8.04 8.48
N ASN A 32 20.66 -6.73 8.22
CA ASN A 32 20.38 -5.67 9.19
C ASN A 32 18.87 -5.49 9.47
N HIS A 33 17.98 -6.30 8.86
CA HIS A 33 16.53 -6.28 9.07
C HIS A 33 15.97 -7.54 9.76
N PHE A 34 16.83 -8.46 10.23
CA PHE A 34 16.37 -9.71 10.84
C PHE A 34 15.55 -9.48 12.12
N GLU A 35 16.05 -8.66 13.06
CA GLU A 35 15.32 -8.35 14.31
C GLU A 35 13.97 -7.67 14.03
N GLN A 36 13.92 -6.73 13.08
CA GLN A 36 12.69 -6.05 12.66
C GLN A 36 11.69 -7.02 12.04
N THR A 37 12.17 -7.96 11.22
CA THR A 37 11.34 -8.97 10.57
C THR A 37 10.75 -9.94 11.59
N GLU A 38 11.57 -10.42 12.54
CA GLU A 38 11.09 -11.28 13.63
C GLU A 38 10.01 -10.59 14.48
N LEU A 39 10.23 -9.32 14.86
CA LEU A 39 9.24 -8.53 15.57
C LEU A 39 7.95 -8.30 14.75
N GLN A 40 8.07 -8.11 13.43
CA GLN A 40 6.89 -7.95 12.57
C GLN A 40 6.09 -9.25 12.46
N LEU A 41 6.78 -10.39 12.33
CA LEU A 41 6.17 -11.72 12.25
C LEU A 41 5.53 -12.18 13.57
N SER A 42 5.96 -11.64 14.71
CA SER A 42 5.36 -11.94 16.02
C SER A 42 4.03 -11.22 16.29
N ARG A 43 3.56 -10.36 15.38
CA ARG A 43 2.34 -9.55 15.54
C ARG A 43 1.15 -10.20 14.84
N ASP A 44 -0.01 -10.19 15.50
CA ASP A 44 -1.27 -10.62 14.87
C ASP A 44 -1.71 -9.65 13.77
N CYS A 45 -2.29 -10.20 12.70
CA CYS A 45 -2.90 -9.42 11.63
C CYS A 45 -4.14 -8.67 12.15
N LYS A 46 -4.22 -7.37 11.88
CA LYS A 46 -5.40 -6.55 12.12
C LYS A 46 -6.27 -6.44 10.86
N LYS A 47 -7.48 -5.90 11.01
CA LYS A 47 -8.37 -5.61 9.88
C LYS A 47 -7.66 -4.66 8.90
N LEU A 48 -7.82 -4.93 7.60
CA LEU A 48 -7.28 -4.06 6.55
C LEU A 48 -8.03 -2.72 6.52
N PRO A 49 -7.33 -1.61 6.23
CA PRO A 49 -7.97 -0.32 6.00
C PRO A 49 -8.74 -0.32 4.67
N THR A 50 -9.53 0.73 4.46
CA THR A 50 -10.17 1.02 3.16
C THR A 50 -9.60 2.31 2.58
N MET A 51 -9.19 2.27 1.32
CA MET A 51 -8.79 3.46 0.58
C MET A 51 -9.99 4.03 -0.16
N LYS A 52 -10.28 5.32 0.03
CA LYS A 52 -11.24 6.07 -0.79
C LYS A 52 -10.49 7.06 -1.67
N ILE A 53 -11.01 7.23 -2.89
CA ILE A 53 -10.49 8.17 -3.89
C ILE A 53 -11.60 9.14 -4.28
N ASN A 54 -11.24 10.42 -4.46
CA ASN A 54 -12.18 11.45 -4.89
C ASN A 54 -12.79 11.08 -6.26
N PRO A 55 -14.11 10.84 -6.36
CA PRO A 55 -14.72 10.40 -7.60
C PRO A 55 -14.77 11.49 -8.67
N GLU A 56 -14.58 12.76 -8.32
CA GLU A 56 -14.63 13.88 -9.26
C GLU A 56 -13.39 13.97 -10.16
N VAL A 57 -12.28 13.35 -9.77
CA VAL A 57 -11.05 13.33 -10.58
C VAL A 57 -11.20 12.40 -11.78
N LYS A 58 -11.07 12.94 -12.99
CA LYS A 58 -11.27 12.20 -14.26
C LYS A 58 -10.00 11.97 -15.09
N SER A 59 -8.88 12.56 -14.69
CA SER A 59 -7.57 12.37 -15.34
C SER A 59 -6.57 11.83 -14.33
N ILE A 60 -5.71 10.92 -14.76
CA ILE A 60 -4.66 10.35 -13.90
C ILE A 60 -3.68 11.41 -13.40
N PHE A 61 -3.54 12.52 -14.11
CA PHE A 61 -2.61 13.61 -13.81
C PHE A 61 -3.18 14.66 -12.86
N ASP A 62 -4.48 14.62 -12.58
CA ASP A 62 -5.17 15.64 -11.77
C ASP A 62 -5.27 15.25 -10.28
N PHE A 63 -4.87 14.02 -9.92
CA PHE A 63 -4.87 13.58 -8.53
C PHE A 63 -3.85 14.33 -7.68
N THR A 64 -4.29 14.74 -6.50
CA THR A 64 -3.49 15.37 -5.44
C THR A 64 -3.55 14.52 -4.18
N ILE A 65 -2.71 14.82 -3.18
CA ILE A 65 -2.71 14.07 -1.91
C ILE A 65 -4.06 14.14 -1.18
N ASP A 66 -4.79 15.24 -1.34
CA ASP A 66 -6.08 15.48 -0.68
C ASP A 66 -7.23 14.65 -1.28
N ASP A 67 -7.01 14.02 -2.44
CA ASP A 67 -7.98 13.16 -3.10
C ASP A 67 -8.00 11.73 -2.55
N PHE A 68 -7.15 11.42 -1.56
CA PHE A 68 -7.00 10.10 -0.98
C PHE A 68 -7.34 10.13 0.51
N GLU A 69 -8.27 9.26 0.92
CA GLU A 69 -8.62 9.08 2.33
C GLU A 69 -8.38 7.62 2.72
N LEU A 70 -7.51 7.39 3.72
CA LEU A 70 -7.27 6.07 4.29
C LEU A 70 -8.12 5.90 5.55
N VAL A 71 -9.18 5.11 5.43
CA VAL A 71 -10.19 4.89 6.48
C VAL A 71 -9.90 3.62 7.26
N ASP A 72 -10.14 3.63 8.57
CA ASP A 72 -9.96 2.50 9.50
C ASP A 72 -8.54 1.93 9.52
N TYR A 73 -7.53 2.79 9.37
CA TYR A 73 -6.14 2.37 9.45
C TYR A 73 -5.64 2.32 10.89
N GLU A 74 -5.63 1.12 11.46
CA GLU A 74 -5.14 0.85 12.82
C GLU A 74 -3.86 0.00 12.82
N PRO A 75 -2.70 0.53 12.42
CA PRO A 75 -1.47 -0.26 12.36
C PRO A 75 -0.95 -0.64 13.75
N HIS A 76 0.05 -1.53 13.77
CA HIS A 76 0.92 -1.69 14.93
C HIS A 76 1.94 -0.54 14.99
N PRO A 77 2.61 -0.31 16.14
CA PRO A 77 3.65 0.72 16.25
C PRO A 77 4.75 0.56 15.19
N HIS A 78 5.25 1.69 14.71
CA HIS A 78 6.30 1.75 13.70
C HIS A 78 7.54 0.94 14.11
N ILE A 79 8.10 0.16 13.16
CA ILE A 79 9.37 -0.53 13.31
C ILE A 79 10.38 0.20 12.43
N LYS A 80 11.46 0.70 13.04
CA LYS A 80 12.51 1.42 12.33
C LYS A 80 13.47 0.43 11.67
N GLY A 81 13.65 0.53 10.35
CA GLY A 81 14.67 -0.18 9.57
C GLY A 81 15.56 0.81 8.83
N GLU A 82 16.83 0.46 8.66
CA GLU A 82 17.81 1.29 7.94
C GLU A 82 17.97 0.81 6.49
N VAL A 83 18.06 1.74 5.53
CA VAL A 83 18.30 1.38 4.13
C VAL A 83 19.74 0.86 4.00
N ALA A 84 19.90 -0.33 3.43
CA ALA A 84 21.23 -0.85 3.09
C ALA A 84 21.81 -0.03 1.92
N VAL A 85 23.09 0.36 2.03
CA VAL A 85 23.84 1.08 0.99
C VAL A 85 24.52 0.09 0.06
#